data_AF-A0A920T038-F1
#
_entry.id   AF-A0A920T038-F1
#
_cell.length_a   1.000
_cell.length_b   1.000
_cell.length_c   1.000
_cell.angle_alpha   90.00
_cell.angle_beta   90.00
_cell.angle_gamma   90.00
#
_symmetry.space_group_name_H-M   'P 1'
#
loop_
_entity.id
_entity.type
_entity.pdbx_description
1 polymer ?
#
loop_
_entity_poly.entity_id
_entity_poly.type
_entity_poly.pdbx_seq_one_letter_code
_entity_poly.pdbx_strand_id
1 'polypeptide(L)' 'MYVDDTGGYRAKLTGNQSSGALSSMAMANGLAICPDDIGMIDVDEIAKVEMIDWPDDIF' A
#
# COMPACT_ATOMS: atom_id res chain seq x y z
N MET A 1 -2.82 -1.29 -3.98
CA MET A 1 -2.15 -2.53 -4.42
C MET A 1 -2.85 -3.05 -5.67
N TYR A 2 -2.09 -3.41 -6.70
CA TYR A 2 -2.57 -3.97 -7.96
C TYR A 2 -1.57 -5.01 -8.47
N VAL A 3 -2.03 -5.94 -9.29
CA VAL A 3 -1.18 -6.93 -9.95
C VAL A 3 -0.72 -6.35 -11.28
N ASP A 4 0.56 -6.43 -11.58
CA ASP A 4 1.12 -6.03 -12.87
C ASP A 4 1.03 -7.16 -13.91
N ASP A 5 1.38 -6.85 -15.16
CA ASP A 5 1.31 -7.81 -16.28
C ASP A 5 2.25 -9.04 -16.11
N THR A 6 3.20 -8.98 -15.17
CA THR A 6 4.11 -10.08 -14.83
C THR A 6 3.60 -10.96 -13.70
N GLY A 7 2.43 -10.63 -13.11
CA GLY A 7 1.88 -11.28 -11.94
C GLY A 7 2.46 -10.76 -10.62
N GLY A 8 3.27 -9.69 -10.67
CA GLY A 8 3.88 -9.06 -9.51
C GLY A 8 2.92 -8.12 -8.79
N TYR A 9 3.02 -8.06 -7.46
CA TYR A 9 2.24 -7.15 -6.64
C TYR A 9 2.91 -5.78 -6.54
N ARG A 10 2.20 -4.72 -6.94
CA ARG A 10 2.69 -3.34 -6.88
C ARG A 10 1.81 -2.45 -6.02
N ALA A 11 2.44 -1.61 -5.19
CA ALA A 11 1.78 -0.61 -4.39
C ALA A 11 1.87 0.78 -5.05
N LYS A 12 0.84 1.60 -4.84
CA LYS A 12 0.82 3.01 -5.23
C LYS A 12 0.17 3.80 -4.11
N LEU A 13 0.73 4.97 -3.81
CA LEU A 13 0.19 5.87 -2.79
C LEU A 13 -1.20 6.39 -3.20
N THR A 14 -2.08 6.53 -2.22
CA THR A 14 -3.43 7.09 -2.39
C THR A 14 -3.44 8.62 -2.52
N GLY A 15 -2.26 9.26 -2.48
CA GLY A 15 -2.09 10.72 -2.46
C GLY A 15 -1.71 11.21 -1.08
N ASN A 16 -2.41 12.23 -0.57
CA ASN A 16 -2.13 12.81 0.75
C ASN A 16 -2.31 11.77 1.88
N GLN A 17 -1.27 11.55 2.68
CA GLN A 17 -1.24 10.57 3.78
C GLN A 17 -1.54 11.17 5.16
N SER A 18 -1.95 12.45 5.23
CA SER A 18 -2.35 13.08 6.48
C SER A 18 -3.59 12.38 7.07
N SER A 19 -3.61 12.21 8.39
CA SER A 19 -4.72 11.58 9.12
C SER A 19 -6.05 12.33 8.98
N GLY A 20 -6.02 13.63 8.66
CA GLY A 20 -7.23 14.42 8.38
C GLY A 20 -7.84 14.16 7.01
N ALA A 21 -7.11 13.51 6.09
CA ALA A 21 -7.57 13.21 4.74
C ALA A 21 -8.21 11.82 4.68
N LEU A 22 -9.42 11.64 5.23
CA LEU A 22 -10.11 10.34 5.25
C LEU A 22 -10.27 9.69 3.87
N SER A 23 -10.23 10.47 2.79
CA SER A 23 -10.25 9.97 1.42
C SER A 23 -9.09 9.01 1.12
N SER A 24 -7.94 9.16 1.79
CA SER A 24 -6.79 8.27 1.62
C SER A 24 -7.09 6.86 2.11
N MET A 25 -7.81 6.73 3.22
CA MET A 25 -8.26 5.44 3.77
C MET A 25 -9.37 4.81 2.94
N ALA A 26 -10.33 5.62 2.46
CA ALA A 26 -11.43 5.12 1.64
C ALA A 26 -10.97 4.55 0.28
N MET A 27 -9.87 5.07 -0.27
CA MET A 27 -9.28 4.58 -1.53
C MET A 27 -8.20 3.52 -1.32
N ALA A 28 -7.73 3.31 -0.09
CA ALA A 28 -6.69 2.33 0.20
C ALA A 28 -7.29 0.92 0.30
N ASN A 29 -6.59 -0.04 -0.31
CA ASN A 29 -6.84 -1.47 -0.10
C ASN A 29 -5.77 -2.14 0.77
N GLY A 30 -4.77 -1.38 1.22
CA GLY A 30 -3.69 -1.83 2.06
C GLY A 30 -2.94 -0.67 2.69
N LEU A 31 -2.27 -0.95 3.79
CA LEU A 31 -1.46 -0.05 4.60
C LEU A 31 0.02 -0.39 4.36
N ALA A 32 0.74 0.50 3.70
CA ALA A 32 2.19 0.38 3.58
C ALA A 32 2.83 0.77 4.92
N ILE A 33 3.63 -0.13 5.48
CA ILE A 33 4.30 0.06 6.76
C ILE A 33 5.68 0.66 6.51
N CYS A 34 5.90 1.88 6.99
CA CYS A 34 7.22 2.48 7.07
C CYS A 34 7.83 2.14 8.45
N PRO A 35 8.94 1.39 8.50
CA PRO A 35 9.68 1.17 9.74
C PRO A 35 10.14 2.48 10.39
N ASP A 36 10.21 2.52 11.72
CA ASP A 36 10.65 3.70 12.49
C ASP A 36 12.15 4.02 12.30
N ASP A 37 12.96 3.07 11.83
CA ASP A 37 14.40 3.22 11.62
C ASP A 37 14.77 3.79 10.24
N ILE A 38 13.79 3.96 9.34
CA ILE A 38 14.01 4.56 8.02
C ILE A 38 13.13 5.79 7.81
N GLY A 39 13.71 6.83 7.22
CA GLY A 39 12.99 8.10 6.98
C GLY A 39 12.06 8.06 5.77
N MET A 40 12.29 7.14 4.82
CA MET A 40 11.55 7.03 3.57
C MET A 40 11.74 5.63 2.97
N ILE A 41 10.74 5.18 2.21
CA ILE A 41 10.85 4.05 1.29
C ILE A 41 10.87 4.64 -0.12
N ASP A 42 11.91 4.33 -0.88
CA ASP A 42 12.08 4.85 -2.24
C ASP A 42 11.21 4.11 -3.28
N VAL A 43 11.06 4.71 -4.46
CA VAL A 43 10.37 4.06 -5.57
C VAL A 43 11.12 2.77 -5.95
N ASP A 44 10.34 1.72 -6.23
CA ASP A 44 10.83 0.37 -6.54
C ASP A 44 11.49 -0.39 -5.37
N GLU A 45 11.50 0.17 -4.16
CA GLU A 45 11.81 -0.60 -2.95
C GLU A 45 10.63 -1.45 -2.48
N ILE A 46 10.96 -2.53 -1.76
CA ILE A 46 9.96 -3.44 -1.21
C ILE A 46 9.45 -2.87 0.11
N ALA A 47 8.17 -2.51 0.14
CA ALA A 47 7.46 -2.14 1.35
C ALA A 47 6.66 -3.33 1.91
N LYS A 48 6.65 -3.48 3.24
CA LYS A 48 5.67 -4.37 3.89
C LYS A 48 4.29 -3.73 3.77
N VAL A 49 3.32 -4.45 3.24
CA VAL A 49 1.93 -3.98 3.11
C VAL A 49 1.02 -4.88 3.92
N GLU A 50 0.23 -4.29 4.80
CA GLU A 50 -0.86 -4.96 5.50
C GLU A 50 -2.15 -4.70 4.73
N MET A 51 -2.76 -5.76 4.21
CA MET A 51 -3.97 -5.62 3.40
C MET A 51 -5.16 -5.36 4.32
N ILE A 52 -5.95 -4.32 4.01
CA ILE A 52 -7.12 -3.91 4.81
C ILE A 52 -8.26 -4.91 4.63
N ASP A 53 -8.42 -5.39 3.40
CA ASP A 53 -9.36 -6.42 3.03
C ASP A 53 -8.64 -7.38 2.08
N TRP A 54 -8.63 -8.67 2.43
CA TRP A 54 -8.08 -9.71 1.56
C TRP A 54 -9.26 -10.43 0.91
N PRO A 55 -9.43 -10.32 -0.42
CA PRO A 55 -10.53 -11.03 -1.07
C PRO A 55 -10.35 -12.54 -0.86
N ASP A 56 -11.38 -13.22 -0.37
CA ASP A 56 -11.42 -14.69 -0.22
C ASP A 56 -11.14 -15.45 -1.54
N ASP A 57 -11.26 -14.75 -2.68
CA ASP A 57 -11.12 -15.28 -4.05
C ASP A 57 -9.66 -15.37 -4.56
N ILE A 58 -8.65 -15.11 -3.72
CA ILE A 58 -7.22 -15.16 -4.12
C ILE A 58 -6.56 -16.54 -3.83
N PHE A 59 -7.33 -17.61 -3.63
CA PHE A 59 -6.83 -18.98 -3.46
C PHE A 59 -7.24 -19.94 -4.58
#